data_AF-A0A525CSV7-F1
#
_entry.id   AF-A0A525CSV7-F1
#
_cell.length_a   1.000
_cell.length_b   1.000
_cell.length_c   1.000
_cell.angle_alpha   90.00
_cell.angle_beta   90.00
_cell.angle_gamma   90.00
#
_symmetry.space_group_name_H-M   'P 1'
#
loop_
_entity.id
_entity.type
_entity.pdbx_description
1 polymer ?
#
loop_
_entity_poly.entity_id
_entity_poly.type
_entity_poly.pdbx_seq_one_letter_code
_entity_poly.pdbx_strand_id
1 'polypeptide(L)' 'MKNQKQTRSASIKERQAAYDSLPPHVKENLSAEEVELFLKAEEWPDSLFKKLEEFIVPGD' A
#
# COMPACT_ATOMS: atom_id res chain seq x y z
N MET A 1 9.65 -22.35 17.31
CA MET A 1 10.39 -21.34 16.52
C MET A 1 9.95 -21.43 15.07
N LYS A 2 9.34 -20.37 14.49
CA LYS A 2 9.54 -19.86 13.11
C LYS A 2 9.01 -18.41 13.03
N ASN A 3 9.82 -17.51 13.54
CA ASN A 3 10.01 -16.10 13.17
C ASN A 3 8.98 -15.46 12.21
N GLN A 4 7.87 -14.89 12.71
CA GLN A 4 7.10 -13.85 12.00
C GLN A 4 7.79 -12.48 12.10
N LYS A 5 9.08 -12.42 11.78
CA LYS A 5 9.86 -11.16 11.70
C LYS A 5 10.30 -10.87 10.26
N GLN A 6 9.47 -11.27 9.31
CA GLN A 6 9.65 -11.13 7.87
C GLN A 6 8.51 -10.21 7.41
N THR A 7 8.66 -8.95 6.98
CA THR A 7 9.78 -8.17 6.46
C THR A 7 9.34 -6.70 6.48
N ARG A 8 9.78 -5.87 7.44
CA ARG A 8 9.48 -4.42 7.42
C ARG A 8 10.39 -3.61 6.47
N SER A 9 11.33 -4.27 5.77
CA SER A 9 12.46 -3.60 5.11
C SER A 9 12.64 -3.91 3.63
N ALA A 10 11.83 -4.80 3.03
CA ALA A 10 11.75 -4.99 1.57
C ALA A 10 10.74 -4.01 0.91
N SER A 11 10.00 -3.28 1.75
CA SER A 11 8.64 -2.84 1.44
C SER A 11 8.51 -1.63 0.50
N ILE A 12 9.49 -0.72 0.37
CA ILE A 12 9.29 0.49 -0.45
C ILE A 12 9.27 0.18 -1.95
N LYS A 13 10.15 -0.73 -2.42
CA LYS A 13 10.16 -1.12 -3.85
C LYS A 13 8.89 -1.88 -4.23
N GLU A 14 8.46 -2.80 -3.37
CA GLU A 14 7.20 -3.54 -3.56
C GLU A 14 5.99 -2.62 -3.48
N ARG A 15 5.99 -1.66 -2.56
CA ARG A 15 4.95 -0.61 -2.48
C ARG A 15 4.97 0.30 -3.70
N GLN A 16 6.14 0.71 -4.21
CA GLN A 16 6.21 1.46 -5.45
C GLN A 16 5.65 0.67 -6.63
N ALA A 17 6.00 -0.62 -6.75
CA ALA A 17 5.47 -1.49 -7.79
C ALA A 17 3.94 -1.69 -7.66
N ALA A 18 3.42 -1.81 -6.43
CA ALA A 18 2.00 -1.86 -6.17
C ALA A 18 1.30 -0.54 -6.55
N TYR A 19 1.87 0.60 -6.18
CA TYR A 19 1.37 1.93 -6.55
C TYR A 19 1.39 2.13 -8.07
N ASP A 20 2.45 1.68 -8.73
CA ASP A 20 2.57 1.76 -10.19
C ASP A 20 1.54 0.88 -10.90
N SER A 21 1.22 -0.29 -10.32
CA SER A 21 0.18 -1.20 -10.80
C SER A 21 -1.24 -0.70 -10.55
N LEU A 22 -1.44 0.31 -9.69
CA LEU A 22 -2.77 0.90 -9.51
C LEU A 22 -3.26 1.55 -10.81
N PRO A 23 -4.57 1.53 -11.09
CA PRO A 23 -5.14 2.28 -12.21
C PRO A 23 -4.86 3.78 -12.10
N PRO A 24 -4.75 4.51 -13.23
CA PRO A 24 -4.54 5.96 -13.20
C PRO A 24 -5.64 6.69 -12.42
N HIS A 25 -6.91 6.26 -12.54
CA HIS A 25 -8.02 6.87 -11.79
C HIS A 25 -7.84 6.77 -10.27
N VAL A 26 -7.17 5.72 -9.76
CA VAL A 26 -6.89 5.55 -8.34
C VAL A 26 -5.79 6.50 -7.91
N LYS A 27 -4.70 6.57 -8.69
CA LYS A 27 -3.59 7.50 -8.44
C LYS A 27 -4.08 8.95 -8.44
N GLU A 28 -5.00 9.30 -9.35
CA GLU A 28 -5.64 10.61 -9.40
C GLU A 28 -6.60 10.87 -8.23
N ASN A 29 -7.14 9.83 -7.60
CA ASN A 29 -7.98 9.93 -6.41
C ASN A 29 -7.18 10.01 -5.09
N LEU A 30 -5.87 9.75 -5.17
CA LEU A 30 -4.96 9.81 -4.04
C LEU A 30 -4.27 11.17 -3.99
N SER A 31 -4.35 11.83 -2.83
CA SER A 31 -3.57 13.03 -2.58
C SER A 31 -2.09 12.70 -2.41
N ALA A 32 -1.21 13.68 -2.62
CA ALA A 32 0.23 13.50 -2.40
C ALA A 32 0.55 12.91 -1.01
N GLU A 33 -0.17 13.37 0.03
CA GLU A 33 -0.06 12.83 1.39
C GLU A 33 -0.44 11.34 1.46
N GLU A 34 -1.54 10.94 0.81
CA GLU A 34 -1.98 9.55 0.77
C GLU A 34 -1.00 8.65 0.01
N VAL A 35 -0.40 9.16 -1.07
CA VAL A 35 0.66 8.44 -1.80
C VAL A 35 1.89 8.24 -0.92
N GLU A 36 2.29 9.26 -0.16
CA GLU A 36 3.39 9.12 0.79
C GLU A 36 3.05 8.11 1.89
N LEU A 37 1.82 8.12 2.41
CA LEU A 37 1.36 7.12 3.38
C LEU A 37 1.36 5.71 2.76
N PHE A 38 0.89 5.55 1.53
CA PHE A 38 0.91 4.29 0.82
C PHE A 38 2.34 3.72 0.74
N LEU A 39 3.30 4.56 0.37
CA LEU A 39 4.70 4.17 0.13
C LEU A 39 5.54 4.04 1.41
N LYS A 40 5.30 4.88 2.43
CA LYS A 40 6.16 5.01 3.61
C LYS A 40 5.49 4.65 4.93
N ALA A 41 4.16 4.76 5.06
CA ALA A 41 3.51 4.54 6.34
C ALA A 41 3.56 3.06 6.75
N GLU A 42 3.82 2.80 8.02
CA GLU A 42 3.81 1.43 8.54
C GLU A 42 2.41 0.81 8.42
N GLU A 43 1.37 1.61 8.68
CA GLU A 43 -0.04 1.24 8.60
C GLU A 43 -0.79 2.27 7.75
N TRP A 44 -1.76 1.82 6.97
CA TRP A 44 -2.61 2.71 6.17
C TRP A 44 -3.84 3.11 6.97
N PRO A 45 -4.23 4.40 6.96
CA PRO A 45 -5.47 4.80 7.60
C PRO A 45 -6.66 4.14 6.91
N ASP A 46 -7.75 3.90 7.66
CA ASP A 46 -8.97 3.28 7.13
C ASP A 46 -9.48 3.96 5.87
N SER A 47 -9.36 5.30 5.78
CA SER A 47 -9.77 6.04 4.57
C SER A 47 -8.96 5.64 3.32
N LEU A 48 -7.66 5.43 3.47
CA LEU A 48 -6.78 5.01 2.37
C LEU A 48 -7.03 3.55 2.01
N PHE A 49 -7.12 2.68 3.03
CA PHE A 49 -7.41 1.27 2.83
C PHE A 49 -8.76 1.08 2.15
N LYS A 50 -9.79 1.83 2.57
CA LYS A 50 -11.13 1.79 2.00
C LYS A 50 -11.19 2.26 0.55
N LYS A 51 -10.43 3.31 0.18
CA LYS A 51 -10.29 3.70 -1.23
C LYS A 51 -9.66 2.61 -2.11
N LEU A 52 -8.79 1.82 -1.50
CA LEU A 52 -8.00 0.81 -2.18
C LEU A 52 -8.55 -0.61 -1.97
N GLU A 53 -9.65 -0.76 -1.24
CA GLU A 53 -10.17 -2.07 -0.82
C GLU A 53 -10.50 -2.97 -2.02
N GLU A 54 -10.93 -2.35 -3.13
CA GLU A 54 -11.24 -3.04 -4.39
C GLU A 54 -9.97 -3.54 -5.12
N PHE A 55 -8.80 -3.02 -4.76
CA PHE A 55 -7.49 -3.33 -5.37
C PHE A 55 -6.57 -4.12 -4.44
N ILE A 56 -6.85 -4.11 -3.14
CA ILE A 56 -6.12 -4.88 -2.15
C ILE A 56 -6.67 -6.30 -2.16
N VAL A 57 -5.88 -7.23 -2.70
CA VAL A 57 -6.24 -8.64 -2.67
C VAL A 57 -6.05 -9.15 -1.25
N PRO A 58 -7.09 -9.71 -0.58
CA PRO A 58 -6.87 -10.41 0.67
C PRO A 58 -5.95 -11.60 0.38
N GLY A 59 -4.76 -11.60 0.96
CA GLY A 59 -3.85 -12.74 0.87
C GLY A 59 -4.51 -13.94 1.55
N ASP A 60 -4.71 -15.01 0.79
CA ASP A 60 -5.16 -16.32 1.28
C ASP A 60 -4.17 -16.92 2.28
#